data_AF-A0A936IEZ8-F1
#
_entry.id   AF-A0A936IEZ8-F1
#
_cell.length_a   1.000
_cell.length_b   1.000
_cell.length_c   1.000
_cell.angle_alpha   90.00
_cell.angle_beta   90.00
_cell.angle_gamma   90.00
#
_symmetry.space_group_name_H-M   'P 1'
#
loop_
_entity.id
_entity.type
_entity.pdbx_description
1 polymer ?
#
loop_
_entity_poly.entity_id
_entity_poly.type
_entity_poly.pdbx_seq_one_letter_code
_entity_poly.pdbx_strand_id
1 'polypeptide(L)' 'MNAIADPWYSYDAAGNRLWKADLVRTDHSEVDAYDNLHRLTRMDRGVLALTGEGSA' A
#
# COMPACT_ATOMS: atom_id res chain seq x y z
N MET A 1 -18.82 -8.63 -3.09
CA MET A 1 -18.17 -7.30 -3.02
C MET A 1 -16.86 -7.43 -3.78
N ASN A 2 -16.79 -6.85 -4.98
CA ASN A 2 -15.59 -6.93 -5.82
C ASN A 2 -14.64 -5.81 -5.37
N ALA A 3 -13.54 -6.16 -4.71
CA ALA A 3 -12.54 -5.17 -4.33
C ALA A 3 -12.00 -4.52 -5.60
N ILE A 4 -12.23 -3.21 -5.76
CA ILE A 4 -11.60 -2.44 -6.83
C ILE A 4 -10.17 -2.17 -6.37
N ALA A 5 -9.29 -3.12 -6.65
CA ALA A 5 -7.86 -2.87 -6.66
C ALA A 5 -7.53 -2.29 -8.04
N ASP A 6 -7.38 -0.97 -8.13
CA ASP A 6 -6.55 -0.43 -9.19
C ASP A 6 -5.15 -1.06 -9.03
N PRO A 7 -4.48 -1.54 -10.10
CA PRO A 7 -3.21 -2.26 -9.98
C PRO A 7 -2.07 -1.43 -9.38
N TRP A 8 -2.34 -0.16 -9.06
CA TRP A 8 -1.41 0.83 -8.54
C TRP A 8 -1.77 1.34 -7.15
N TYR A 9 -2.90 0.92 -6.58
CA TYR A 9 -3.34 1.32 -5.25
C TYR A 9 -3.95 0.13 -4.51
N SER A 10 -3.66 0.03 -3.21
CA SER A 10 -4.39 -0.88 -2.33
C SER A 10 -4.85 -0.15 -1.08
N TYR A 11 -5.91 -0.66 -0.48
CA TYR A 11 -6.56 -0.07 0.68
C TYR A 11 -6.90 -1.15 1.71
N ASP A 12 -6.91 -0.79 2.99
CA ASP A 12 -7.47 -1.62 4.05
C ASP A 12 -9.01 -1.60 4.02
N ALA A 13 -9.65 -2.37 4.90
CA ALA A 13 -11.11 -2.44 5.00
C ALA A 13 -11.78 -1.12 5.42
N ALA A 14 -11.04 -0.20 6.04
CA ALA A 14 -11.51 1.12 6.43
C ALA A 14 -11.29 2.18 5.33
N GLY A 15 -10.57 1.82 4.24
CA GLY A 15 -10.26 2.71 3.13
C GLY A 15 -8.94 3.48 3.28
N ASN A 16 -8.10 3.14 4.26
CA ASN A 16 -6.76 3.72 4.34
C ASN A 16 -5.88 3.08 3.27
N ARG A 17 -5.10 3.90 2.57
CA ARG A 17 -4.23 3.45 1.49
C ARG A 17 -3.05 2.68 2.06
N LEU A 18 -2.87 1.42 1.70
CA LEU A 18 -1.73 0.61 2.16
C LEU A 18 -0.54 0.68 1.22
N TRP A 19 -0.79 0.89 -0.07
CA TRP A 19 0.25 0.95 -1.08
C TRP A 19 -0.14 1.83 -2.25
N LYS A 20 0.89 2.39 -2.88
CA LYS A 20 0.82 3.13 -4.13
C LYS A 20 2.03 2.85 -5.02
N ALA A 21 1.80 2.42 -6.25
CA ALA A 21 2.85 2.45 -7.28
C ALA A 21 3.07 3.88 -7.79
N ASP A 22 4.33 4.27 -7.95
CA ASP A 22 4.71 5.38 -8.80
C ASP A 22 5.12 4.84 -10.18
N LEU A 23 4.32 5.16 -11.20
CA LEU A 23 4.50 4.65 -12.56
C LEU A 23 5.47 5.46 -13.40
N VAL A 24 5.83 6.65 -12.93
CA VAL A 24 6.82 7.51 -13.57
C VAL A 24 8.20 7.21 -13.00
N ARG A 25 8.27 6.98 -11.69
CA ARG A 25 9.48 6.67 -10.93
C ARG A 25 9.24 5.39 -10.14
N THR A 26 9.48 4.25 -10.76
CA THR A 26 9.19 2.94 -10.16
C THR A 26 9.97 2.65 -8.87
N ASP A 27 11.03 3.43 -8.61
CA ASP A 27 11.79 3.48 -7.37
C ASP A 27 11.20 4.40 -6.28
N HIS A 28 10.00 4.96 -6.49
CA HIS A 28 9.29 5.86 -5.57
C HIS A 28 7.90 5.35 -5.18
N SER A 29 7.66 4.05 -5.28
CA SER A 29 6.42 3.46 -4.75
C SER A 29 6.36 3.61 -3.23
N GLU A 30 5.15 3.69 -2.67
CA GLU A 30 4.91 3.98 -1.26
C GLU A 30 4.18 2.81 -0.57
N VAL A 31 4.58 2.50 0.66
CA VAL A 31 3.86 1.59 1.58
C VAL A 31 3.57 2.34 2.87
N ASP A 32 2.31 2.31 3.30
CA ASP A 32 1.81 3.04 4.46
C ASP A 32 1.27 2.05 5.51
N ALA A 33 1.48 2.35 6.80
CA ALA A 33 0.89 1.60 7.91
C ALA A 33 0.21 2.54 8.91
N TYR A 34 -0.89 2.07 9.50
CA TYR A 34 -1.75 2.86 10.37
C TYR A 34 -1.96 2.19 11.72
N ASP A 35 -2.26 2.98 12.74
CA ASP A 35 -2.80 2.48 14.00
C ASP A 35 -4.33 2.28 13.92
N ASN A 36 -4.92 1.76 14.99
CA ASN A 36 -6.37 1.51 15.09
C ASN A 36 -7.23 2.77 15.01
N LEU A 37 -6.64 3.96 15.12
CA LEU A 37 -7.31 5.25 14.95
C LEU A 37 -7.09 5.83 13.54
N HIS A 38 -6.58 5.01 12.61
CA HIS A 38 -6.29 5.39 11.22
C HIS A 38 -5.25 6.50 11.09
N ARG A 39 -4.34 6.60 12.05
CA ARG A 39 -3.21 7.54 11.99
C ARG A 39 -2.00 6.84 11.41
N LEU A 40 -1.34 7.51 10.46
CA LEU A 40 -0.12 7.00 9.84
C LEU A 40 0.98 6.82 10.90
N THR A 41 1.51 5.61 11.02
CA THR A 41 2.59 5.28 11.96
C THR A 41 3.90 4.94 11.25
N ARG A 42 3.83 4.51 9.99
CA ARG A 42 5.00 4.25 9.15
C ARG A 42 4.69 4.58 7.69
N MET A 43 5.69 5.11 7.00
CA MET A 43 5.71 5.24 5.56
C MET A 43 7.08 4.83 5.03
N ASP A 44 7.08 3.98 4.02
CA ASP A 44 8.28 3.53 3.31
C ASP A 44 8.18 3.95 1.84
N ARG A 45 9.32 4.30 1.23
CA ARG A 45 9.38 4.69 -0.18
C ARG A 45 10.58 4.05 -0.84
N GLY A 46 10.35 3.45 -2.01
CA GLY A 46 11.42 2.83 -2.78
C GLY A 46 10.92 2.02 -3.97
N VAL A 47 11.79 1.12 -4.44
CA VAL A 47 11.37 -0.01 -5.27
C VAL A 47 10.63 -1.01 -4.38
N LEU A 48 9.36 -0.74 -4.13
CA LEU A 48 8.51 -1.53 -3.23
C LEU A 48 7.51 -2.33 -4.06
N ALA A 49 7.62 -3.65 -4.01
CA ALA A 49 6.58 -4.55 -4.51
C ALA A 49 5.57 -4.82 -3.39
N LEU A 50 4.28 -4.91 -3.74
CA LEU A 50 3.29 -5.52 -2.86
C LEU A 50 3.57 -7.04 -2.87
N THR A 51 4.59 -7.50 -2.14
CA THR A 51 4.82 -8.93 -1.97
C THR A 51 3.67 -9.43 -1.11
N GLY A 52 2.62 -9.94 -1.76
CA GLY A 52 1.53 -10.69 -1.14
C GLY A 52 2.00 -12.04 -0.61
N GLU A 53 3.25 -12.14 -0.18
CA GLU A 53 3.83 -13.34 0.39
C GLU A 53 3.71 -13.24 1.90
N GLY A 54 2.52 -13.64 2.39
CA GLY A 54 2.52 -14.43 3.59
C GLY A 54 3.33 -15.69 3.30
N SER A 55 4.63 -15.66 3.61
CA SER A 55 5.47 -16.84 3.56
C SER A 55 5.03 -17.76 4.70
N ALA A 56 4.46 -18.90 4.31
CA ALA A 56 4.24 -20.07 5.15
C ALA A 56 5.57 -20.65 5.66
#